data_AF-A0A8J9SVG8-F1
#
_entry.id   AF-A0A8J9SVG8-F1
#
_cell.length_a   1.000
_cell.length_b   1.000
_cell.length_c   1.000
_cell.angle_alpha   90.00
_cell.angle_beta   90.00
_cell.angle_gamma   90.00
#
_symmetry.space_group_name_H-M   'P 1'
#
loop_
_entity.id
_entity.type
_entity.pdbx_description
1 polymer ?
#
loop_
_entity_poly.entity_id
_entity_poly.type
_entity_poly.pdbx_seq_one_letter_code
_entity_poly.pdbx_strand_id
1 'polypeptide(L)' 'VNFTGKKWKDKLYRWHTGYPGGLKERPAQAMLERNPTMILRKAILGMLMGRQKKLIHGFIEPRLKIYAGSSHPHTAQLP' A
#
# COMPACT_ATOMS: atom_id res chain seq x y z
N VAL A 1 3.97 -3.42 11.36
CA VAL A 1 2.74 -2.61 11.13
C VAL A 1 1.76 -2.96 12.21
N ASN A 2 1.24 -1.98 12.97
CA ASN A 2 0.25 -2.24 14.01
C ASN A 2 -0.98 -1.36 13.80
N PHE A 3 -2.17 -1.96 13.88
CA PHE A 3 -3.43 -1.22 13.87
C PHE A 3 -4.06 -1.23 15.26
N THR A 4 -4.68 -0.12 15.63
CA THR A 4 -5.39 0.02 16.89
C THR A 4 -6.82 -0.53 16.80
N GLY A 5 -7.30 -1.15 17.88
CA GLY A 5 -8.67 -1.65 18.01
C GLY A 5 -9.04 -2.75 17.00
N LYS A 6 -10.29 -2.74 16.51
CA LYS A 6 -10.85 -3.75 15.60
C LYS A 6 -10.53 -3.52 14.11
N LYS A 7 -9.67 -2.53 13.80
CA LYS A 7 -9.35 -2.09 12.44
C LYS A 7 -8.78 -3.18 11.53
N TRP A 8 -8.18 -4.23 12.08
CA TRP A 8 -7.73 -5.38 11.29
C TRP A 8 -8.87 -6.06 10.51
N LYS A 9 -10.07 -6.10 11.08
CA LYS A 9 -11.26 -6.69 10.47
C LYS A 9 -12.10 -5.63 9.74
N ASP A 10 -12.23 -4.46 10.35
CA ASP A 10 -13.17 -3.44 9.86
C ASP A 10 -12.63 -2.60 8.69
N LYS A 11 -11.30 -2.47 8.58
CA LYS A 11 -10.70 -1.67 7.51
C LYS A 11 -10.71 -2.44 6.19
N LEU A 12 -11.49 -1.95 5.24
CA LEU A 12 -11.63 -2.52 3.91
C LEU A 12 -10.81 -1.76 2.86
N TYR A 13 -9.94 -2.48 2.16
CA TYR A 13 -9.25 -2.00 0.97
C TYR A 13 -10.09 -2.32 -0.27
N ARG A 14 -10.57 -1.28 -0.93
CA ARG A 14 -11.43 -1.37 -2.11
C ARG A 14 -10.68 -0.98 -3.37
N TRP A 15 -10.95 -1.67 -4.47
CA TRP A 15 -10.55 -1.25 -5.81
C TRP A 15 -11.58 -1.73 -6.83
N HIS A 16 -11.60 -1.08 -7.99
CA HIS A 16 -12.55 -1.37 -9.06
C HIS A 16 -11.81 -1.89 -10.29
N THR A 17 -12.37 -2.88 -10.97
CA THR A 17 -11.76 -3.44 -12.19
C THR A 17 -12.12 -2.67 -13.46
N GLY A 18 -13.14 -1.82 -13.43
CA GLY A 18 -13.62 -1.03 -14.58
C GLY A 18 -14.90 -1.57 -15.22
N TYR A 19 -15.30 -2.80 -14.89
CA TYR A 19 -16.52 -3.44 -15.39
C TYR A 19 -17.71 -3.25 -14.44
N PRO A 20 -18.97 -3.31 -14.92
CA PRO A 20 -20.14 -3.36 -14.05
C PRO A 20 -20.03 -4.51 -13.04
N GLY A 21 -20.27 -4.23 -11.75
CA GLY A 21 -20.08 -5.20 -10.66
C GLY A 21 -18.61 -5.50 -10.32
N GLY A 22 -17.66 -4.75 -10.89
CA GLY A 22 -16.22 -4.95 -10.72
C GLY A 22 -15.62 -4.45 -9.40
N LEU A 23 -16.45 -4.16 -8.40
CA LEU A 23 -15.98 -3.71 -7.09
C LEU A 23 -15.41 -4.90 -6.32
N LYS A 24 -14.14 -4.78 -5.90
CA LYS A 24 -13.46 -5.78 -5.09
C LYS A 24 -13.06 -5.16 -3.76
N GLU A 25 -13.28 -5.89 -2.69
CA GLU A 25 -12.98 -5.46 -1.32
C GLU A 25 -12.16 -6.53 -0.61
N ARG A 26 -11.21 -6.12 0.22
CA ARG A 26 -10.44 -7.02 1.09
C ARG A 26 -10.24 -6.40 2.47
N PRO A 27 -10.42 -7.15 3.56
CA PRO A 27 -10.09 -6.68 4.90
C PRO A 27 -8.58 -6.51 5.07
N ALA A 28 -8.18 -5.64 5.99
CA ALA A 28 -6.77 -5.36 6.28
C ALA A 28 -5.99 -6.60 6.73
N GLN A 29 -6.62 -7.52 7.45
CA GLN A 29 -6.03 -8.79 7.85
C GLN A 29 -5.65 -9.65 6.62
N ALA A 30 -6.59 -9.89 5.69
CA ALA A 30 -6.31 -10.64 4.47
C ALA A 30 -5.28 -9.94 3.57
N MET A 31 -5.21 -8.61 3.63
CA MET A 31 -4.21 -7.83 2.93
C MET A 31 -2.80 -8.06 3.50
N LEU A 32 -2.68 -8.20 4.81
CA LEU A 32 -1.41 -8.44 5.50
C LEU A 32 -0.82 -9.79 5.10
N GLU A 33 -1.65 -10.83 5.06
CA GLU A 33 -1.24 -12.18 4.68
C GLU A 33 -0.82 -12.25 3.21
N ARG A 34 -1.58 -11.60 2.31
CA ARG A 34 -1.31 -11.66 0.87
C ARG A 34 -0.16 -10.77 0.43
N ASN A 35 -0.16 -9.50 0.87
CA ASN A 35 0.86 -8.54 0.49
C ASN A 35 0.99 -7.44 1.56
N PRO A 36 1.81 -7.67 2.59
CA PRO A 36 1.93 -6.75 3.73
C PRO A 36 2.49 -5.38 3.32
N THR A 37 3.33 -5.33 2.27
CA THR A 37 3.94 -4.07 1.79
C THR A 37 2.91 -3.08 1.24
N MET A 38 1.81 -3.60 0.68
CA MET A 38 0.79 -2.79 0.01
C MET A 38 -0.03 -1.96 1.00
N ILE A 39 -0.16 -2.42 2.25
CA ILE A 39 -0.80 -1.67 3.35
C ILE A 39 -0.07 -0.35 3.56
N LEU A 40 1.25 -0.42 3.72
CA LEU A 40 2.10 0.75 3.98
C LEU A 40 2.19 1.65 2.74
N ARG A 41 2.37 1.04 1.55
CA ARG A 41 2.44 1.76 0.28
C ARG A 41 1.18 2.61 0.04
N LYS A 42 -0.01 2.04 0.23
CA LYS A 42 -1.27 2.78 0.08
C LYS A 42 -1.43 3.91 1.11
N ALA A 43 -0.97 3.69 2.35
CA ALA A 43 -1.02 4.72 3.37
C ALA A 43 -0.12 5.92 3.01
N ILE A 44 1.14 5.67 2.62
CA ILE A 44 2.10 6.70 2.24
C ILE A 44 1.63 7.47 1.00
N LEU A 45 1.23 6.75 -0.05
CA LEU A 45 0.75 7.40 -1.28
C LEU A 45 -0.54 8.21 -1.05
N GLY A 46 -1.40 7.77 -0.13
CA GLY A 46 -2.60 8.50 0.26
C GLY A 46 -2.33 9.78 1.07
N MET A 47 -1.16 9.90 1.71
CA MET A 47 -0.75 11.13 2.41
C MET A 47 -0.13 12.18 1.47
N LEU A 48 0.25 11.79 0.25
CA LEU A 48 0.77 12.71 -0.75
C LEU A 48 -0.37 13.49 -1.39
N MET A 49 -0.07 14.72 -1.83
CA MET A 49 -1.07 15.65 -2.35
C MET A 49 -1.83 15.07 -3.55
N GLY A 50 -3.12 14.76 -3.34
CA GLY A 50 -3.95 14.06 -4.33
C GLY A 50 -4.13 14.77 -5.69
N ARG A 51 -3.81 16.07 -5.78
CA ARG A 51 -3.82 16.82 -7.06
C ARG A 51 -2.67 16.45 -7.99
N GLN A 52 -1.63 15.78 -7.50
CA GLN A 52 -0.41 15.46 -8.24
C GLN A 52 -0.29 13.97 -8.60
N LYS A 53 -1.41 13.32 -8.97
CA LYS A 53 -1.43 11.85 -9.25
C LYS A 53 -0.37 11.42 -10.26
N LYS A 54 -0.16 12.20 -11.34
CA LYS A 54 0.84 11.88 -12.37
C LYS A 54 2.26 11.83 -11.80
N LEU A 55 2.63 12.82 -10.97
CA LEU A 55 3.94 12.88 -10.33
C LEU A 55 4.12 11.79 -9.27
N ILE A 56 3.08 11.55 -8.47
CA ILE A 56 3.11 10.50 -7.44
C ILE A 56 3.33 9.13 -8.08
N HIS A 57 2.53 8.75 -9.08
CA HIS A 57 2.63 7.43 -9.71
C HIS A 57 3.84 7.30 -10.64
N GLY A 58 4.24 8.38 -11.33
CA GLY A 58 5.34 8.35 -12.28
C GLY A 58 6.73 8.46 -11.64
N PHE A 59 6.85 9.14 -10.49
CA PHE A 59 8.15 9.49 -9.92
C PHE A 59 8.34 9.03 -8.48
N ILE A 60 7.36 9.28 -7.61
CA ILE A 60 7.50 8.98 -6.17
C ILE A 60 7.33 7.48 -5.90
N GLU A 61 6.28 6.90 -6.47
CA GLU A 61 5.94 5.49 -6.30
C GLU A 61 7.07 4.52 -6.70
N PRO A 62 7.76 4.66 -7.85
CA PRO A 62 8.85 3.76 -8.20
C PRO A 62 10.09 3.90 -7.30
N ARG A 63 10.28 5.06 -6.66
CA ARG A 63 11.37 5.34 -5.71
C ARG A 63 11.10 4.78 -4.32
N LEU A 64 9.84 4.60 -3.95
CA LEU A 64 9.45 4.04 -2.67
C LEU A 64 9.70 2.52 -2.64
N LYS A 65 10.74 2.10 -1.91
CA LYS A 65 11.08 0.68 -1.70
C LYS A 65 10.62 0.24 -0.31
N ILE A 66 9.72 -0.74 -0.26
CA ILE A 66 9.16 -1.29 0.98
C ILE A 66 9.39 -2.79 0.97
N TYR A 67 9.97 -3.30 2.06
CA TYR A 67 10.25 -4.72 2.25
C TYR A 67 9.45 -5.24 3.43
N ALA A 68 8.99 -6.49 3.34
CA ALA A 68 8.23 -7.14 4.41
C ALA A 68 9.14 -7.66 5.54
N GLY A 69 10.37 -8.04 5.20
CA GLY A 69 11.37 -8.53 6.14
C GLY A 69 12.26 -7.42 6.70
N SER A 70 13.19 -7.82 7.57
CA SER A 70 14.16 -6.93 8.21
C SER A 70 15.33 -6.51 7.32
N SER A 71 15.52 -7.15 6.17
CA SER A 71 16.64 -6.90 5.25
C SER A 71 16.18 -6.27 3.94
N HIS A 72 17.05 -5.43 3.37
CA HIS A 72 16.89 -4.84 2.04
C HIS A 72 18.13 -5.12 1.18
N PRO A 73 17.98 -5.33 -0.14
CA PRO A 73 19.11 -5.60 -1.05
C PRO A 73 19.94 -4.35 -1.39
N HIS A 74 19.61 -3.19 -0.80
CA HIS A 74 20.20 -1.89 -1.13
C HIS A 74 21.52 -1.58 -0.41
N THR A 75 22.41 -2.56 -0.27
CA THR A 75 23.69 -2.36 0.44
C THR A 75 24.64 -1.41 -0.30
N ALA A 76 24.64 -1.46 -1.63
CA ALA A 76 25.49 -0.60 -2.48
C ALA A 76 25.11 0.89 -2.42
N GLN A 77 23.88 1.20 -2.00
CA GLN A 77 23.40 2.58 -1.91
C GLN A 77 23.88 3.31 -0.64
N LEU A 78 24.54 2.63 0.31
CA LEU A 78 24.89 3.18 1.63
C LEU A 78 23.71 3.98 2.23
N PRO A 79 22.56 3.31 2.44
CA PRO A 79 21.33 3.96 2.85
C PRO A 79 21.39 4.61 4.22
#